data_AF-A0A955JJI5-F1
#
_entry.id   AF-A0A955JJI5-F1
#
_cell.length_a   1.000
_cell.length_b   1.000
_cell.length_c   1.000
_cell.angle_alpha   90.00
_cell.angle_beta   90.00
_cell.angle_gamma   90.00
#
_symmetry.space_group_name_H-M   'P 1'
#
loop_
_entity.id
_entity.type
_entity.pdbx_description
1 polymer ?
#
loop_
_entity_poly.entity_id
_entity_poly.type
_entity_poly.pdbx_seq_one_letter_code
_entity_poly.pdbx_strand_id
1 'polypeptide(L)'
;MVKSSAAPNATPPSLQSGTSANPKSQRAQSQFVALALTMGWQLAVAVLVPIIGGVELDKVFSTGGVFTVIGFVVAIVASIAVMWRTLQTANGLPVPKLSAAEKRAVQKSYEEEDDE
;
A
#
# COMPACT_ATOMS: atom_id res chain seq x y z
N MET A 1 -40.39 -59.36 -0.17
CA MET A 1 -40.79 -58.10 0.51
C MET A 1 -39.75 -57.78 1.57
N VAL A 2 -38.87 -56.82 1.31
CA VAL A 2 -37.88 -56.32 2.29
C VAL A 2 -38.03 -54.80 2.32
N LYS A 3 -38.38 -54.25 3.49
CA LYS A 3 -38.54 -52.80 3.71
C LYS A 3 -37.16 -52.19 3.94
N SER A 4 -36.74 -51.27 3.08
CA SER A 4 -35.62 -50.36 3.35
C SER A 4 -36.06 -49.28 4.33
N SER A 5 -35.43 -49.25 5.50
CA SER A 5 -35.51 -48.13 6.44
C SER A 5 -34.16 -47.40 6.41
N ALA A 6 -34.10 -46.25 5.73
CA ALA A 6 -32.94 -45.36 5.74
C ALA A 6 -33.37 -44.05 6.39
N ALA A 7 -32.97 -43.84 7.64
CA ALA A 7 -33.14 -42.58 8.35
C ALA A 7 -32.01 -41.59 7.95
N PRO A 8 -32.29 -40.30 7.78
CA PRO A 8 -31.26 -39.30 7.49
C PRO A 8 -30.46 -38.95 8.75
N ASN A 9 -29.15 -38.96 8.60
CA ASN A 9 -28.16 -38.64 9.64
C ASN A 9 -28.21 -37.14 9.97
N ALA A 10 -28.81 -36.78 11.11
CA ALA A 10 -28.83 -35.42 11.62
C ALA A 10 -27.43 -35.03 12.14
N THR A 11 -26.75 -34.13 11.43
CA THR A 11 -25.51 -33.50 11.90
C THR A 11 -25.88 -32.21 12.65
N PRO A 12 -25.34 -31.94 13.85
CA PRO A 12 -25.68 -30.76 14.62
C PRO A 12 -25.19 -29.46 13.95
N PRO A 13 -25.95 -28.36 14.01
CA PRO A 13 -25.47 -27.06 13.56
C PRO A 13 -24.41 -26.56 14.55
N SER A 14 -23.16 -26.47 14.09
CA SER A 14 -22.14 -25.73 14.81
C SER A 14 -22.56 -24.26 14.86
N LEU A 15 -22.91 -23.75 16.04
CA LEU A 15 -22.91 -22.32 16.32
C LEU A 15 -21.47 -21.80 16.20
N GLN A 16 -21.06 -21.43 14.99
CA GLN A 16 -19.94 -20.52 14.79
C GLN A 16 -20.45 -19.10 15.06
N SER A 17 -20.28 -18.68 16.31
CA SER A 17 -20.33 -17.27 16.70
C SER A 17 -19.38 -16.49 15.78
N GLY A 18 -19.98 -15.71 14.89
CA GLY A 18 -19.27 -14.95 13.87
C GLY A 18 -18.46 -13.81 14.46
N THR A 19 -17.18 -14.04 14.67
CA THR A 19 -16.15 -13.03 14.43
C THR A 19 -15.47 -13.39 13.11
N SER A 20 -16.13 -13.04 12.00
CA SER A 20 -15.52 -13.10 10.67
C SER A 20 -14.41 -12.04 10.59
N ALA A 21 -13.21 -12.37 11.08
CA ALA A 21 -11.99 -11.70 10.67
C ALA A 21 -11.76 -12.06 9.19
N ASN A 22 -12.24 -11.19 8.31
CA ASN A 22 -12.23 -11.39 6.85
C ASN A 22 -10.78 -11.58 6.34
N PRO A 23 -10.38 -12.79 5.91
CA PRO A 23 -8.99 -13.09 5.50
C PRO A 23 -8.57 -12.33 4.22
N LYS A 24 -9.52 -11.69 3.53
CA LYS A 24 -9.24 -10.82 2.37
C LYS A 24 -8.70 -9.44 2.78
N SER A 25 -9.08 -8.93 3.96
CA SER A 25 -8.62 -7.63 4.46
C SER A 25 -7.15 -7.66 4.87
N GLN A 26 -6.73 -8.71 5.58
CA GLN A 26 -5.35 -8.88 6.04
C GLN A 26 -4.36 -9.08 4.89
N ARG A 27 -4.81 -9.68 3.78
CA ARG A 27 -4.00 -9.88 2.57
C ARG A 27 -3.81 -8.58 1.79
N ALA A 28 -4.85 -7.74 1.73
CA ALA A 28 -4.74 -6.40 1.14
C ALA A 28 -3.82 -5.51 1.99
N GLN A 29 -4.01 -5.47 3.31
CA GLN A 29 -3.17 -4.67 4.22
C GLN A 29 -1.68 -5.07 4.14
N SER A 30 -1.38 -6.37 4.15
CA SER A 30 0.01 -6.85 4.03
C SER A 30 0.62 -6.56 2.65
N GLN A 31 -0.17 -6.56 1.58
CA GLN A 31 0.29 -6.13 0.25
C GLN A 31 0.57 -4.62 0.21
N PHE A 32 -0.28 -3.78 0.80
CA PHE A 32 -0.03 -2.33 0.91
C PHE A 32 1.21 -2.03 1.75
N VAL A 33 1.38 -2.70 2.89
CA VAL A 33 2.57 -2.56 3.73
C VAL A 33 3.82 -3.00 2.97
N ALA A 34 3.79 -4.13 2.26
CA ALA A 34 4.92 -4.58 1.46
C ALA A 34 5.27 -3.58 0.35
N LEU A 35 4.27 -3.04 -0.34
CA LEU A 35 4.47 -2.07 -1.42
C LEU A 35 5.02 -0.73 -0.89
N ALA A 36 4.48 -0.25 0.24
CA ALA A 36 4.96 0.94 0.93
C ALA A 36 6.39 0.76 1.45
N LEU A 37 6.73 -0.40 2.00
CA LEU A 37 8.08 -0.71 2.47
C LEU A 37 9.06 -0.74 1.30
N THR A 38 8.67 -1.34 0.17
CA THR A 38 9.49 -1.46 -1.04
C THR A 38 9.77 -0.11 -1.71
N MET A 39 8.84 0.85 -1.60
CA MET A 39 9.07 2.21 -2.11
C MET A 39 9.76 3.10 -1.07
N GLY A 40 9.45 2.91 0.21
CA GLY A 40 10.01 3.68 1.32
C GLY A 40 11.51 3.47 1.50
N TRP A 41 12.01 2.23 1.36
CA TRP A 41 13.45 1.98 1.45
C TRP A 41 14.22 2.62 0.29
N GLN A 42 13.66 2.67 -0.92
CA GLN A 42 14.30 3.33 -2.06
C GLN A 42 14.48 4.83 -1.81
N LEU A 43 13.45 5.49 -1.26
CA LEU A 43 13.54 6.89 -0.85
C LEU A 43 14.58 7.07 0.26
N ALA A 44 14.56 6.20 1.27
CA ALA A 44 15.52 6.25 2.38
C ALA A 44 16.97 6.14 1.88
N VAL A 45 17.25 5.17 1.01
CA VAL A 45 18.59 4.99 0.42
C VAL A 45 18.99 6.17 -0.47
N ALA A 46 18.06 6.69 -1.29
CA ALA A 46 18.32 7.83 -2.16
C ALA A 46 18.71 9.11 -1.40
N VAL A 47 18.27 9.26 -0.15
CA VAL A 47 18.61 10.41 0.71
C VAL A 47 19.81 10.10 1.62
N LEU A 48 19.86 8.93 2.25
CA LEU A 48 20.92 8.58 3.19
C LEU A 48 22.28 8.38 2.50
N VAL A 49 22.32 7.74 1.33
CA VAL A 49 23.58 7.42 0.67
C VAL A 49 24.36 8.67 0.25
N PRO A 50 23.77 9.69 -0.40
CA PRO A 50 24.50 10.91 -0.76
C PRO A 50 24.95 11.73 0.46
N ILE A 51 24.16 11.73 1.54
CA ILE A 51 24.52 12.47 2.77
C ILE A 51 25.71 11.81 3.46
N ILE A 52 25.61 10.50 3.73
CA ILE A 52 26.69 9.75 4.38
C ILE A 52 27.92 9.72 3.46
N GLY A 53 27.72 9.45 2.18
CA GLY A 53 28.78 9.44 1.18
C GLY A 53 29.49 10.79 1.04
N GLY A 54 28.76 11.91 1.10
CA GLY A 54 29.33 13.24 1.06
C GLY A 54 30.22 13.55 2.26
N VAL A 55 29.81 13.16 3.47
CA VAL A 55 30.59 13.35 4.71
C VAL A 55 31.83 12.46 4.73
N GLU A 56 31.71 11.20 4.30
CA GLU A 56 32.84 10.27 4.23
C GLU A 56 33.88 10.75 3.20
N LEU A 57 33.44 11.21 2.02
CA LEU A 57 34.31 11.81 1.01
C LEU A 57 35.01 13.05 1.54
N ASP A 58 34.29 13.94 2.22
CA ASP A 58 34.88 15.18 2.74
C ASP A 58 35.98 14.91 3.78
N LYS A 59 35.83 13.85 4.59
CA LYS A 59 36.88 13.39 5.52
C LYS A 59 38.13 12.86 4.81
N VAL A 60 37.96 12.12 3.71
CA VAL A 60 39.09 11.56 2.93
C VAL A 60 39.84 12.65 2.18
N PHE A 61 39.12 13.61 1.62
CA PHE A 61 39.71 14.66 0.77
C PHE A 61 40.08 15.95 1.53
N SER A 62 39.73 16.08 2.82
CA SER A 62 40.01 17.26 3.67
C SER A 62 39.60 18.59 3.01
N THR A 63 38.49 18.56 2.28
CA THR A 63 38.03 19.69 1.45
C THR A 63 37.24 20.75 2.21
N GLY A 64 37.10 20.63 3.54
CA GLY A 64 36.45 21.64 4.37
C GLY A 64 34.94 21.79 4.15
N GLY A 65 34.25 20.72 3.74
CA GLY A 65 32.79 20.67 3.63
C GLY A 65 32.25 20.69 2.19
N VAL A 66 33.10 20.83 1.18
CA VAL A 66 32.66 20.99 -0.23
C VAL A 66 31.93 19.73 -0.74
N PHE A 67 32.42 18.53 -0.43
CA PHE A 67 31.75 17.29 -0.85
C PHE A 67 30.42 17.06 -0.14
N THR A 68 30.27 17.57 1.08
CA THR A 68 29.00 17.53 1.82
C THR A 68 27.94 18.40 1.13
N VAL A 69 28.32 19.60 0.65
CA VAL A 69 27.42 20.49 -0.12
C VAL A 69 27.04 19.85 -1.45
N ILE A 70 28.01 19.27 -2.17
CA ILE A 70 27.73 18.55 -3.42
C ILE A 70 26.81 17.36 -3.17
N GLY A 71 27.05 16.56 -2.13
CA GLY A 71 26.20 15.45 -1.73
C GLY A 71 24.76 15.89 -1.41
N PHE A 72 24.60 17.06 -0.78
CA PHE A 72 23.29 17.64 -0.51
C PHE A 72 22.54 18.05 -1.80
N VAL A 73 23.24 18.69 -2.74
CA VAL A 73 22.66 19.01 -4.06
C VAL A 73 22.25 17.74 -4.81
N VAL A 74 23.10 16.71 -4.79
CA VAL A 74 22.79 15.40 -5.39
C VAL A 74 21.56 14.78 -4.73
N ALA A 75 21.41 14.86 -3.40
CA ALA A 75 20.24 14.35 -2.69
C ALA A 75 18.94 15.05 -3.11
N ILE A 76 18.97 16.38 -3.31
CA ILE A 76 17.81 17.15 -3.81
C ILE A 76 17.43 16.67 -5.21
N VAL A 77 18.40 16.58 -6.12
CA VAL A 77 18.15 16.12 -7.51
C VAL A 77 17.59 14.70 -7.52
N ALA A 78 18.17 13.80 -6.72
CA ALA A 78 17.69 12.42 -6.58
C ALA A 78 16.25 12.37 -6.05
N SER A 79 15.92 13.20 -5.05
CA SER A 79 14.56 13.27 -4.49
C SER A 79 13.53 13.73 -5.53
N ILE A 80 13.87 14.75 -6.33
CA ILE A 80 13.02 15.21 -7.45
C ILE A 80 12.82 14.10 -8.47
N ALA A 81 13.89 13.40 -8.85
CA ALA A 81 13.82 12.28 -9.80
C ALA A 81 12.93 11.13 -9.29
N VAL A 82 13.04 10.78 -8.01
CA VAL A 82 12.18 9.76 -7.38
C VAL A 82 10.73 10.21 -7.39
N MET A 83 10.44 11.46 -7.00
CA MET A 83 9.07 11.98 -7.02
C MET A 83 8.47 11.95 -8.42
N TRP A 84 9.25 12.29 -9.44
CA TRP A 84 8.79 12.23 -10.84
C TRP A 84 8.46 10.80 -11.28
N ARG A 85 9.27 9.83 -10.87
CA ARG A 85 9.05 8.41 -11.14
C ARG A 85 7.80 7.87 -10.42
N THR A 86 7.57 8.33 -9.19
CA THR A 86 6.35 8.02 -8.44
C THR A 86 5.12 8.59 -9.13
N LEU A 87 5.17 9.83 -9.61
CA LEU A 87 4.07 10.46 -10.36
C LEU A 87 3.76 9.71 -11.66
N GLN A 88 4.78 9.27 -12.41
CA GLN A 88 4.59 8.45 -13.61
C GLN A 88 3.92 7.12 -13.28
N THR A 89 4.33 6.49 -12.17
CA THR A 89 3.74 5.23 -11.70
C THR A 89 2.29 5.45 -11.28
N ALA A 90 2.00 6.53 -10.55
CA ALA A 90 0.66 6.87 -10.09
C ALA A 90 -0.29 7.23 -11.25
N ASN A 91 0.17 7.98 -12.25
CA ASN A 91 -0.62 8.28 -13.44
C ASN A 91 -0.85 7.04 -14.33
N GLY A 92 0.02 6.04 -14.24
CA GLY A 92 -0.12 4.76 -14.93
C GLY A 92 -1.06 3.78 -14.23
N LEU A 93 -1.45 4.03 -12.98
CA LEU A 93 -2.45 3.21 -12.31
C LEU A 93 -3.82 3.49 -12.93
N PRO A 94 -4.53 2.47 -13.45
CA PRO A 94 -5.90 2.66 -13.89
C PRO A 94 -6.70 3.15 -12.69
N VAL A 95 -7.12 4.42 -12.72
CA VAL A 95 -8.12 4.93 -11.79
C VAL A 95 -9.26 3.92 -11.79
N PRO A 96 -9.62 3.32 -10.63
CA PRO A 96 -10.78 2.47 -10.53
C PRO A 96 -11.94 3.30 -11.07
N LYS A 97 -12.33 3.04 -12.32
CA LYS A 97 -13.54 3.62 -12.87
C LYS A 97 -14.60 3.01 -11.97
N LEU A 98 -15.13 3.81 -11.03
CA LEU A 98 -16.20 3.37 -10.15
C LEU A 98 -17.19 2.63 -11.05
N SER A 99 -17.29 1.32 -10.85
CA SER A 99 -18.21 0.49 -11.60
C SER A 99 -19.57 1.16 -11.48
N ALA A 100 -20.39 1.13 -12.53
CA ALA A 100 -21.69 1.80 -12.51
C ALA A 100 -22.55 1.40 -11.29
N ALA A 101 -22.30 0.22 -10.72
CA ALA A 101 -22.90 -0.24 -9.47
C ALA A 101 -22.44 0.55 -8.23
N GLU A 102 -21.15 0.91 -8.14
CA GLU A 102 -20.57 1.64 -7.01
C GLU A 102 -20.96 3.12 -7.03
N LYS A 103 -21.05 3.73 -8.23
CA LYS A 103 -21.61 5.08 -8.38
C LYS A 103 -23.07 5.15 -7.92
N ARG A 104 -23.87 4.12 -8.19
CA ARG A 104 -25.27 4.04 -7.75
C ARG A 104 -25.40 3.86 -6.25
N ALA A 105 -24.51 3.06 -5.63
CA ALA A 105 -24.50 2.90 -4.17
C ALA A 105 -24.16 4.21 -3.45
N VAL A 106 -23.16 4.95 -3.97
CA VAL A 106 -22.76 6.25 -3.42
C VAL A 106 -23.84 7.32 -3.64
N GLN A 107 -24.50 7.32 -4.79
CA GLN A 107 -25.59 8.28 -5.06
C GLN A 107 -26.80 8.04 -4.15
N LYS A 108 -27.16 6.77 -3.91
CA LYS A 108 -28.28 6.41 -3.01
C LYS A 108 -28.03 6.84 -1.57
N SER A 109 -26.79 6.80 -1.09
CA SER A 109 -26.45 7.29 0.25
C SER A 109 -26.53 8.82 0.41
N TYR A 110 -26.40 9.59 -0.68
CA TYR A 110 -26.61 11.04 -0.63
C TYR A 110 -28.09 11.43 -0.69
N GLU A 111 -28.92 10.63 -1.38
CA GLU A 111 -30.36 10.86 -1.43
C GLU A 111 -31.06 10.53 -0.10
N GLU A 112 -30.55 9.57 0.68
CA GLU A 112 -31.11 9.22 1.99
C GLU A 112 -30.75 10.21 3.12
N GLU A 113 -29.71 11.04 2.97
CA GLU A 113 -29.34 12.09 3.95
C GLU A 113 -30.12 13.40 3.78
N ASP A 114 -30.70 13.68 2.61
CA ASP A 114 -31.47 14.91 2.34
C ASP A 114 -32.96 14.80 2.74
N ASP A 115 -33.44 13.58 3.04
CA ASP A 115 -34.84 13.28 3.39
C ASP A 115 -35.09 13.12 4.92
N GLU A 116 -34.08 13.32 5.77
CA GLU A 116 -34.20 13.39 7.26
C GLU A 116 -34.20 14.83 7.80
#